data_AF-A0A3D1B5F6-F1
#
_entry.id   AF-A0A3D1B5F6-F1
#
_cell.length_a   1.000
_cell.length_b   1.000
_cell.length_c   1.000
_cell.angle_alpha   90.00
_cell.angle_beta   90.00
_cell.angle_gamma   90.00
#
_symmetry.space_group_name_H-M   'P 1'
#
loop_
_entity.id
_entity.type
_entity.pdbx_description
1 polymer ?
#
loop_
_entity_poly.entity_id
_entity_poly.type
_entity_poly.pdbx_seq_one_letter_code
_entity_poly.pdbx_strand_id
1 'polypeptide(L)'
;MTLRSQILVHKQALPDAGQALPGRATPVPVPEAHFVSGNPLQPPFPAHLQQAMFAIGCFWGAERRFWEQPGVWTTAVIYAGGHTPNPTYEEVCSGLTGHTEAVLVVFDPQQISYGDLLKLFWEAHNP
;
A
#
# COMPACT_ATOMS: atom_id res chain seq x y z
N MET A 1 -22.63 18.10 -11.05
CA MET A 1 -23.56 17.41 -10.14
C MET A 1 -23.93 15.99 -10.59
N THR A 2 -23.62 15.61 -11.84
CA THR A 2 -23.94 14.31 -12.46
C THR A 2 -22.99 13.16 -12.10
N LEU A 3 -21.70 13.42 -11.86
CA LEU A 3 -20.72 12.36 -11.55
C LEU A 3 -21.01 11.59 -10.24
N ARG A 4 -21.37 12.29 -9.17
CA ARG A 4 -21.70 11.64 -7.88
C ARG A 4 -22.88 10.67 -7.99
N SER A 5 -23.84 10.93 -8.88
CA SER A 5 -25.00 10.06 -9.06
C SER A 5 -24.70 8.79 -9.84
N GLN A 6 -23.76 8.83 -10.80
CA GLN A 6 -23.37 7.63 -11.56
C GLN A 6 -22.55 6.65 -10.72
N ILE A 7 -21.69 7.18 -9.85
CA ILE A 7 -20.82 6.37 -8.98
C ILE A 7 -21.61 5.67 -7.87
N LEU A 8 -22.65 6.32 -7.32
CA LEU A 8 -23.55 5.68 -6.34
C LEU A 8 -24.39 4.54 -6.95
N VAL A 9 -24.65 4.58 -8.27
CA VAL A 9 -25.39 3.53 -8.99
C VAL A 9 -24.49 2.34 -9.33
N HIS A 10 -23.19 2.55 -9.49
CA HIS A 10 -22.20 1.50 -9.80
C HIS A 10 -21.21 1.29 -8.66
N LYS A 11 -21.71 1.04 -7.44
CA LYS A 11 -20.92 0.88 -6.21
C LYS A 11 -19.77 -0.16 -6.30
N GLN A 12 -19.85 -1.11 -7.23
CA GLN A 12 -18.84 -2.15 -7.45
C GLN A 12 -17.85 -1.83 -8.58
N ALA A 13 -17.98 -0.70 -9.27
CA ALA A 13 -17.06 -0.29 -10.32
C ALA A 13 -16.00 0.65 -9.75
N LEU A 14 -14.74 0.43 -10.13
CA LEU A 14 -13.66 1.37 -9.88
C LEU A 14 -13.83 2.62 -10.76
N PRO A 15 -13.46 3.82 -10.29
CA PRO A 15 -13.47 5.01 -11.12
C PRO A 15 -12.46 4.86 -12.27
N ASP A 16 -12.84 5.33 -13.46
CA ASP A 16 -11.87 5.53 -14.53
C ASP A 16 -10.98 6.77 -14.27
N ALA A 17 -9.95 6.96 -15.10
CA ALA A 17 -9.00 8.06 -14.95
C ALA A 17 -9.63 9.47 -15.05
N GLY A 18 -10.74 9.63 -15.78
CA GLY A 18 -11.45 10.91 -15.90
C GLY A 18 -12.42 11.17 -14.75
N GLN A 19 -12.81 10.13 -14.03
CA GLN A 19 -13.65 10.19 -12.83
C GLN A 19 -12.84 10.28 -11.53
N ALA A 20 -11.58 9.86 -11.57
CA ALA A 20 -10.71 9.84 -10.40
C ALA A 20 -10.42 11.24 -9.86
N LEU A 21 -10.20 11.35 -8.55
CA LEU A 21 -9.80 12.62 -7.93
C LEU A 21 -8.46 13.10 -8.51
N PRO A 22 -8.27 14.42 -8.66
CA PRO A 22 -7.07 14.97 -9.29
C PRO A 22 -5.81 14.82 -8.43
N GLY A 23 -5.96 14.62 -7.12
CA GLY A 23 -4.85 14.45 -6.19
C GLY A 23 -4.00 15.72 -6.06
N ARG A 24 -2.69 15.54 -5.90
CA ARG A 24 -1.73 16.63 -5.67
C ARG A 24 -0.33 16.30 -6.18
N ALA A 25 0.48 17.34 -6.40
CA ALA A 25 1.87 17.18 -6.82
C ALA A 25 2.80 16.77 -5.66
N THR A 26 2.53 17.28 -4.46
CA THR A 26 3.38 17.05 -3.28
C THR A 26 2.97 15.77 -2.56
N PRO A 27 3.89 14.82 -2.31
CA PRO A 27 3.62 13.64 -1.51
C PRO A 27 3.25 13.97 -0.07
N VAL A 28 2.51 13.07 0.59
CA VAL A 28 2.27 13.16 2.04
C VAL A 28 3.61 12.92 2.76
N PRO A 29 4.03 13.82 3.67
CA PRO A 29 5.28 13.63 4.40
C PRO A 29 5.16 12.43 5.35
N VAL A 30 6.26 11.68 5.47
CA VAL A 30 6.38 10.53 6.37
C VAL A 30 7.62 10.70 7.26
N PRO A 31 7.70 10.02 8.41
CA PRO A 31 8.93 9.98 9.20
C PRO A 31 10.12 9.45 8.40
N GLU A 32 11.34 9.79 8.83
CA GLU A 32 12.56 9.33 8.16
C GLU A 32 12.78 7.82 8.37
N ALA A 33 12.47 7.33 9.58
CA ALA A 33 12.73 5.97 10.01
C ALA A 33 11.45 5.23 10.41
N HIS A 34 11.45 3.92 10.18
CA HIS A 34 10.41 3.00 10.58
C HIS A 34 10.38 2.88 12.10
N PHE A 35 9.18 2.99 12.67
CA PHE A 35 9.00 3.08 14.11
C PHE A 35 9.54 1.85 14.86
N VAL A 36 9.40 0.65 14.29
CA VAL A 36 9.80 -0.60 14.96
C VAL A 36 11.26 -0.96 14.71
N SER A 37 11.74 -0.83 13.46
CA SER A 37 13.07 -1.31 13.08
C SER A 37 14.14 -0.21 13.10
N GLY A 38 13.75 1.07 13.11
CA GLY A 38 14.67 2.21 13.00
C GLY A 38 15.29 2.38 11.60
N ASN A 39 14.94 1.52 10.64
CA ASN A 39 15.44 1.57 9.27
C ASN A 39 14.69 2.62 8.43
N PRO A 40 15.32 3.26 7.42
CA PRO A 40 14.65 4.20 6.52
C PRO A 40 13.35 3.66 5.92
N LEU A 41 12.31 4.51 5.85
CA LEU A 41 11.02 4.18 5.22
C LEU A 41 11.03 4.34 3.69
N GLN A 42 11.99 5.10 3.17
CA GLN A 42 12.04 5.51 1.76
C GLN A 42 13.37 5.10 1.10
N PRO A 43 13.38 4.88 -0.23
CA PRO A 43 14.60 4.58 -0.96
C PRO A 43 15.60 5.77 -0.92
N PRO A 44 16.89 5.53 -1.21
CA PRO A 44 17.47 4.28 -1.69
C PRO A 44 17.61 3.23 -0.59
N PHE A 45 17.13 2.02 -0.85
CA PHE A 45 17.34 0.86 0.02
C PHE A 45 18.67 0.16 -0.34
N PRO A 46 19.31 -0.54 0.62
CA PRO A 46 20.49 -1.36 0.35
C PRO A 46 20.29 -2.31 -0.84
N ALA A 47 21.29 -2.40 -1.72
CA ALA A 47 21.17 -3.07 -3.02
C ALA A 47 20.89 -4.59 -2.97
N HIS A 48 21.15 -5.25 -1.84
CA HIS A 48 20.86 -6.67 -1.65
C HIS A 48 19.39 -6.95 -1.28
N LEU A 49 18.64 -5.92 -0.89
CA LEU A 49 17.25 -6.04 -0.50
C LEU A 49 16.33 -6.02 -1.73
N GLN A 50 15.19 -6.69 -1.60
CA GLN A 50 14.11 -6.68 -2.58
C GLN A 50 12.86 -6.02 -2.01
N GLN A 51 11.95 -5.63 -2.90
CA GLN A 51 10.69 -4.99 -2.56
C GLN A 51 9.52 -5.83 -3.06
N ALA A 52 8.49 -5.96 -2.24
CA ALA A 52 7.22 -6.56 -2.58
C ALA A 52 6.06 -5.68 -2.11
N MET A 53 4.94 -5.70 -2.83
CA MET A 53 3.72 -4.98 -2.44
C MET A 53 2.57 -5.97 -2.28
N PHE A 54 1.86 -5.90 -1.16
CA PHE A 54 0.74 -6.79 -0.85
C PHE A 54 -0.49 -5.97 -0.43
N ALA A 55 -1.62 -6.21 -1.08
CA ALA A 55 -2.91 -5.62 -0.71
C ALA A 55 -3.78 -6.70 -0.07
N ILE A 56 -3.94 -6.66 1.26
CA ILE A 56 -4.64 -7.70 2.04
C ILE A 56 -5.75 -7.15 2.94
N GLY A 57 -6.39 -6.06 2.51
CA GLY A 57 -7.40 -5.35 3.27
C GLY A 57 -6.81 -4.23 4.11
N CYS A 58 -7.34 -4.02 5.33
CA CYS A 58 -6.92 -2.93 6.20
C CYS A 58 -5.41 -2.99 6.49
N PHE A 59 -4.69 -1.98 6.04
CA PHE A 59 -3.23 -1.99 6.06
C PHE A 59 -2.59 -1.95 7.47
N TRP A 60 -3.33 -1.57 8.52
CA TRP A 60 -2.81 -1.49 9.89
C TRP A 60 -2.52 -2.88 10.46
N GLY A 61 -3.45 -3.80 10.25
CA GLY A 61 -3.27 -5.20 10.63
C GLY A 61 -2.30 -5.91 9.68
N ALA A 62 -2.35 -5.55 8.39
CA ALA A 62 -1.52 -6.12 7.36
C ALA A 62 -0.02 -5.85 7.57
N GLU A 63 0.35 -4.58 7.76
CA GLU A 63 1.74 -4.14 7.88
C GLU A 63 2.44 -4.85 9.05
N ARG A 64 1.70 -4.97 10.17
CA ARG A 64 2.17 -5.65 11.37
C ARG A 64 2.62 -7.09 11.12
N ARG A 65 1.88 -7.83 10.30
CA ARG A 65 2.21 -9.22 9.98
C ARG A 65 3.58 -9.32 9.30
N PHE A 66 3.93 -8.34 8.48
CA PHE A 66 5.18 -8.34 7.73
C PHE A 66 6.38 -7.87 8.57
N TRP A 67 6.28 -6.77 9.33
CA TRP A 67 7.44 -6.29 10.10
C TRP A 67 7.88 -7.25 11.22
N GLU A 68 7.00 -8.17 11.65
CA GLU A 68 7.30 -9.20 12.64
C GLU A 68 8.12 -10.37 12.05
N GLN A 69 8.25 -10.46 10.72
CA GLN A 69 8.96 -11.56 10.07
C GLN A 69 10.49 -11.35 10.09
N PRO A 70 11.27 -12.36 10.51
CA PRO A 70 12.72 -12.35 10.31
C PRO A 70 13.07 -12.17 8.83
N GLY A 71 14.07 -11.33 8.54
CA GLY A 71 14.46 -11.00 7.17
C GLY A 71 13.70 -9.84 6.53
N VAL A 72 12.62 -9.35 7.15
CA VAL A 72 11.99 -8.08 6.75
C VAL A 72 12.77 -6.91 7.37
N TRP A 73 13.19 -5.98 6.51
CA TRP A 73 14.06 -4.87 6.88
C TRP A 73 13.26 -3.60 7.24
N THR A 74 12.29 -3.24 6.41
CA THR A 74 11.33 -2.16 6.70
C THR A 74 9.99 -2.47 6.03
N THR A 75 8.93 -1.87 6.57
CA THR A 75 7.61 -1.87 5.94
C THR A 75 7.09 -0.44 5.86
N ALA A 76 6.22 -0.20 4.90
CA ALA A 76 5.44 1.02 4.83
C ALA A 76 4.05 0.71 4.28
N VAL A 77 3.03 1.32 4.84
CA VAL A 77 1.70 1.34 4.22
C VAL A 77 1.64 2.32 3.07
N ILE A 78 0.98 1.93 1.98
CA ILE A 78 0.83 2.72 0.76
C ILE A 78 -0.58 2.59 0.18
N TYR A 79 -0.91 3.50 -0.76
CA TYR A 79 -2.06 3.37 -1.64
C TYR A 79 -1.55 3.04 -3.05
N ALA A 80 -2.07 1.97 -3.65
CA ALA A 80 -1.58 1.48 -4.94
C ALA A 80 -2.72 1.01 -5.86
N GLY A 81 -2.42 0.91 -7.15
CA GLY A 81 -3.33 0.36 -8.18
C GLY A 81 -4.36 1.34 -8.77
N GLY A 82 -4.46 2.55 -8.23
CA GLY A 82 -5.39 3.58 -8.69
C GLY A 82 -4.78 4.65 -9.60
N HIS A 83 -5.54 5.73 -9.80
CA HIS A 83 -5.22 6.80 -10.75
C HIS A 83 -4.76 8.10 -10.08
N THR A 84 -5.31 8.42 -8.90
CA THR A 84 -5.05 9.71 -8.24
C THR A 84 -3.59 9.80 -7.76
N PRO A 85 -2.82 10.82 -8.16
CA PRO A 85 -1.45 10.99 -7.69
C PRO A 85 -1.40 11.51 -6.25
N ASN A 86 -0.46 10.97 -5.46
CA ASN A 86 -0.21 11.35 -4.06
C ASN A 86 -1.47 11.47 -3.19
N PRO A 87 -2.38 10.49 -3.18
CA PRO A 87 -3.68 10.63 -2.51
C PRO A 87 -3.52 10.68 -0.98
N THR A 88 -4.46 11.33 -0.29
CA THR A 88 -4.58 11.22 1.18
C THR A 88 -5.51 10.08 1.57
N TYR A 89 -5.49 9.69 2.85
CA TYR A 89 -6.41 8.69 3.39
C TYR A 89 -7.87 9.05 3.13
N GLU A 90 -8.27 10.30 3.35
CA GLU A 90 -9.65 10.76 3.17
C GLU A 90 -10.10 10.65 1.70
N GLU A 91 -9.21 10.94 0.76
CA GLU A 91 -9.48 10.79 -0.66
C GLU A 91 -9.67 9.32 -1.04
N VAL A 92 -8.80 8.43 -0.54
CA VAL A 92 -8.93 6.99 -0.78
C VAL A 92 -10.22 6.44 -0.18
N CYS A 93 -10.56 6.82 1.05
CA CYS A 93 -11.81 6.41 1.70
C CYS A 93 -13.06 6.88 0.96
N SER A 94 -12.97 7.90 0.11
CA SER A 94 -14.09 8.31 -0.75
C SER A 94 -14.42 7.29 -1.85
N GLY A 95 -13.49 6.37 -2.15
CA GLY A 95 -13.58 5.41 -3.25
C GLY A 95 -13.29 6.01 -4.63
N LEU A 96 -13.00 7.32 -4.71
CA LEU A 96 -12.85 8.04 -5.97
C LEU A 96 -11.41 8.09 -6.48
N THR A 97 -10.45 7.39 -5.85
CA THR A 97 -9.06 7.39 -6.31
C THR A 97 -8.69 6.15 -7.14
N GLY A 98 -9.49 5.10 -7.02
CA GLY A 98 -9.22 3.77 -7.58
C GLY A 98 -8.09 3.00 -6.87
N HIS A 99 -7.48 3.57 -5.83
CA HIS A 99 -6.43 2.89 -5.07
C HIS A 99 -7.00 1.91 -4.07
N THR A 100 -6.23 0.88 -3.79
CA THR A 100 -6.41 -0.01 -2.63
C THR A 100 -5.34 0.27 -1.59
N GLU A 101 -5.64 -0.10 -0.34
CA GLU A 101 -4.67 -0.16 0.75
C GLU A 101 -3.69 -1.33 0.50
N ALA A 102 -2.39 -1.04 0.59
CA ALA A 102 -1.34 -2.03 0.41
C ALA A 102 -0.16 -1.79 1.38
N VAL A 103 0.69 -2.80 1.49
CA VAL A 103 1.92 -2.76 2.28
C VAL A 103 3.11 -2.95 1.34
N LEU A 104 4.05 -2.01 1.36
CA LEU A 104 5.39 -2.17 0.82
C LEU A 104 6.24 -2.92 1.85
N VAL A 105 6.82 -4.04 1.44
CA VAL A 105 7.72 -4.87 2.25
C VAL A 105 9.08 -4.84 1.61
N VAL A 106 10.09 -4.37 2.34
CA VAL A 106 11.50 -4.43 1.93
C VAL A 106 12.15 -5.56 2.73
N PHE A 107 12.72 -6.54 2.05
CA PHE A 107 13.19 -7.77 2.67
C PHE A 107 14.53 -8.25 2.10
N ASP A 108 15.26 -9.02 2.90
CA ASP A 108 16.48 -9.69 2.48
C ASP A 108 16.15 -11.10 1.94
N PRO A 109 16.32 -11.36 0.63
CA PRO A 109 16.01 -12.66 0.03
C PRO A 109 16.91 -13.79 0.53
N GLN A 110 18.02 -13.49 1.22
CA GLN A 110 18.87 -14.51 1.87
C GLN A 110 18.31 -14.97 3.22
N GLN A 111 17.39 -14.20 3.82
CA GLN A 111 16.79 -14.48 5.13
C GLN A 111 15.32 -14.92 5.03
N ILE A 112 14.56 -14.33 4.11
CA ILE A 112 13.16 -14.70 3.85
C ILE A 112 12.89 -14.74 2.34
N SER A 113 12.26 -15.81 1.86
CA SER A 113 11.95 -15.91 0.43
C SER A 113 10.67 -15.14 0.09
N TYR A 114 10.55 -14.75 -1.18
CA TYR A 114 9.28 -14.20 -1.68
C TYR A 114 8.12 -15.21 -1.55
N GLY A 115 8.41 -16.51 -1.62
CA GLY A 115 7.43 -17.57 -1.40
C GLY A 115 6.88 -17.58 0.03
N ASP A 116 7.72 -17.32 1.02
CA ASP A 116 7.30 -17.21 2.42
C ASP A 116 6.40 -15.99 2.64
N LEU A 117 6.73 -14.86 2.01
CA LEU A 117 5.90 -13.66 2.01
C LEU A 117 4.54 -13.91 1.32
N LEU A 118 4.53 -14.64 0.21
CA LEU A 118 3.29 -15.06 -0.46
C LEU A 118 2.45 -15.99 0.41
N LYS A 119 3.08 -16.91 1.14
CA LYS A 119 2.38 -17.78 2.08
C LYS A 119 1.68 -16.95 3.16
N LEU A 120 2.40 -16.01 3.78
CA LEU A 120 1.83 -15.08 4.75
C LEU A 120 0.66 -14.28 4.15
N PHE A 121 0.83 -13.78 2.93
CA PHE A 121 -0.23 -13.09 2.18
C PHE A 121 -1.50 -13.95 2.10
N TRP A 122 -1.41 -15.19 1.61
CA TRP A 122 -2.58 -16.08 1.45
C TRP A 122 -3.22 -16.51 2.77
N GLU A 123 -2.42 -16.68 3.83
CA GLU A 123 -2.93 -17.07 5.15
C GLU A 123 -3.55 -15.90 5.94
N ALA A 124 -3.24 -14.66 5.56
CA ALA A 124 -3.62 -13.46 6.32
C ALA A 124 -4.90 -12.75 5.84
N HIS A 125 -5.53 -13.19 4.74
CA HIS A 125 -6.79 -12.60 4.25
C HIS A 125 -7.68 -13.60 3.54
N ASN A 126 -8.92 -13.16 3.23
CA ASN A 126 -9.84 -13.88 2.36
C ASN A 126 -9.77 -13.25 0.95
N PRO A 127 -9.06 -13.88 0.00
CA PRO A 127 -8.87 -13.35 -1.36
C PRO A 127 -10.13 -13.43 -2.23
#